data_AF-A0A0D5YN02-F1
#
_entry.id   AF-A0A0D5YN02-F1
#
_cell.length_a   1.000
_cell.length_b   1.000
_cell.length_c   1.000
_cell.angle_alpha   90.00
_cell.angle_beta   90.00
_cell.angle_gamma   90.00
#
_symmetry.space_group_name_H-M   'P 1'
#
loop_
_entity.id
_entity.type
_entity.pdbx_description
1 polymer ?
#
loop_
_entity_poly.entity_id
_entity_poly.type
_entity_poly.pdbx_seq_one_letter_code
_entity_poly.pdbx_strand_id
1 'polypeptide(L)'
;MKSIKLLFVALFFLFFQWPTVQAQESPSLDEGSIEEQFESLEKKSGNYRANGIRYEVIKLFELNKLKKNIFDSLETANKTIADLEKAIAQNRSEINALNAKLEETTKNLNETRAEKDSMSFFGAMVSKGTYKLIMGILLFVLLLSLLFFIYRFRKSNYLTQQAKTALADLEEEYEQHRRRALEREQKISRQLQDELNKNKKSI
;
A
#
# COMPACT_ATOMS: atom_id res chain seq x y z
N MET A 1 -11.31 57.46 -11.76
CA MET A 1 -11.87 56.09 -11.76
C MET A 1 -12.39 55.60 -10.40
N LYS A 2 -12.15 56.29 -9.27
CA LYS A 2 -12.73 55.89 -7.95
C LYS A 2 -14.16 56.40 -7.73
N SER A 3 -14.49 57.57 -8.26
CA SER A 3 -15.82 58.20 -8.17
C SER A 3 -16.91 57.47 -8.97
N ILE A 4 -16.57 56.88 -10.12
CA ILE A 4 -17.51 56.07 -10.93
C ILE A 4 -17.88 54.74 -10.26
N LYS A 5 -16.95 54.15 -9.49
CA LYS A 5 -17.24 52.94 -8.70
C LYS A 5 -18.17 53.24 -7.52
N LEU A 6 -18.05 54.41 -6.90
CA LEU A 6 -18.97 54.86 -5.84
C LEU A 6 -20.39 55.10 -6.36
N LEU A 7 -20.53 55.65 -7.57
CA LEU A 7 -21.84 55.84 -8.22
C LEU A 7 -22.53 54.50 -8.57
N PHE A 8 -21.75 53.50 -8.98
CA PHE A 8 -22.29 52.17 -9.29
C PHE A 8 -22.73 51.39 -8.04
N VAL A 9 -22.04 51.57 -6.91
CA VAL A 9 -22.41 50.96 -5.62
C VAL A 9 -23.66 51.62 -5.03
N ALA A 10 -23.82 52.94 -5.19
CA ALA A 10 -25.04 53.64 -4.78
C ALA A 10 -26.27 53.24 -5.61
N LEU A 11 -26.10 52.97 -6.91
CA LEU A 11 -27.19 52.52 -7.77
C LEU A 11 -27.64 51.09 -7.42
N PHE A 12 -26.74 50.22 -6.98
CA PHE A 12 -27.07 48.85 -6.56
C PHE A 12 -27.90 48.80 -5.27
N PHE A 13 -27.72 49.77 -4.36
CA PHE A 13 -28.51 49.87 -3.12
C PHE A 13 -29.96 50.30 -3.37
N LEU A 14 -30.23 51.04 -4.45
CA LEU A 14 -31.59 51.47 -4.81
C LEU A 14 -32.46 50.35 -5.43
N PHE A 15 -31.85 49.30 -5.98
CA PHE A 15 -32.57 48.15 -6.54
C PHE A 15 -32.92 47.06 -5.50
N PHE A 16 -32.40 47.14 -4.26
CA PHE A 16 -32.56 46.11 -3.23
C PHE A 16 -33.67 46.42 -2.20
N GLN A 17 -34.65 47.26 -2.57
CA GLN A 17 -35.83 47.53 -1.75
C GLN A 17 -37.04 46.83 -2.37
N TRP A 18 -37.11 45.51 -2.20
CA TRP A 18 -38.37 44.79 -2.41
C TRP A 18 -39.24 44.94 -1.17
N PRO A 19 -40.49 45.39 -1.27
CA PRO A 19 -41.40 45.37 -0.14
C PRO A 19 -41.72 43.91 0.21
N THR A 20 -41.37 43.50 1.42
CA THR A 20 -41.88 42.26 2.01
C THR A 20 -43.37 42.43 2.26
N VAL A 21 -44.21 41.86 1.38
CA VAL A 21 -45.63 41.68 1.64
C VAL A 21 -45.76 40.61 2.72
N GLN A 22 -46.02 41.05 3.95
CA GLN A 22 -46.39 40.16 5.03
C GLN A 22 -47.89 39.90 4.91
N ALA A 23 -48.24 38.81 4.21
CA ALA A 23 -49.61 38.31 4.18
C ALA A 23 -49.96 37.81 5.58
N GLN A 24 -50.75 38.60 6.32
CA GLN A 24 -51.36 38.13 7.55
C GLN A 24 -52.54 37.23 7.16
N GLU A 25 -52.25 35.94 6.93
CA GLU A 25 -53.28 34.92 6.81
C GLU A 25 -54.04 34.87 8.13
N SER A 26 -55.32 35.24 8.06
CA SER A 26 -56.24 35.09 9.19
C SER A 26 -56.36 33.60 9.52
N PRO A 27 -56.03 33.17 10.75
CA PRO A 27 -55.98 31.75 11.09
C PRO A 27 -57.38 31.14 10.90
N SER A 28 -57.43 30.14 10.04
CA SER A 28 -58.65 29.45 9.64
C SER A 28 -58.61 28.00 10.11
N LEU A 29 -59.76 27.35 10.22
CA LEU A 29 -59.83 25.93 10.57
C LEU A 29 -59.56 25.01 9.37
N ASP A 30 -59.35 25.59 8.19
CA ASP A 30 -59.12 24.90 6.93
C ASP A 30 -57.63 24.94 6.53
N GLU A 31 -56.88 25.92 7.01
CA GLU A 31 -55.47 26.14 6.66
C GLU A 31 -54.66 26.54 7.91
N GLY A 32 -53.48 25.96 8.05
CA GLY A 32 -52.55 26.24 9.15
C GLY A 32 -52.19 25.01 9.99
N SER A 33 -51.19 25.18 10.86
CA SER A 33 -50.77 24.15 11.82
C SER A 33 -51.89 23.83 12.83
N ILE A 34 -51.81 22.66 13.50
CA ILE A 34 -52.75 22.30 14.57
C ILE A 34 -52.82 23.41 15.63
N GLU A 35 -51.69 24.05 15.92
CA GLU A 35 -51.55 25.16 16.86
C GLU A 35 -52.29 26.41 16.38
N GLU A 36 -52.13 26.79 15.11
CA GLU A 36 -52.87 27.91 14.50
C GLU A 36 -54.38 27.65 14.45
N GLN A 37 -54.79 26.41 14.17
CA GLN A 37 -56.19 26.00 14.20
C GLN A 37 -56.76 26.09 15.62
N PHE A 38 -55.99 25.72 16.64
CA PHE A 38 -56.37 25.84 18.05
C PHE A 38 -56.51 27.29 18.49
N GLU A 39 -55.53 28.15 18.16
CA GLU A 39 -55.61 29.59 18.42
C GLU A 39 -56.80 30.24 17.71
N SER A 40 -57.12 29.80 16.48
CA SER A 40 -58.29 30.31 15.74
C SER A 40 -59.60 29.98 16.46
N LEU A 41 -59.65 28.84 17.14
CA LEU A 41 -60.79 28.34 17.89
C LEU A 41 -60.97 29.12 19.19
N GLU A 42 -59.89 29.41 19.90
CA GLU A 42 -59.91 30.28 21.09
C GLU A 42 -60.27 31.75 20.76
N LYS A 43 -59.84 32.27 19.61
CA LYS A 43 -60.19 33.64 19.19
C LYS A 43 -61.65 33.77 18.73
N LYS A 44 -62.24 32.69 18.20
CA LYS A 44 -63.63 32.66 17.69
C LYS A 44 -64.65 32.18 18.72
N SER A 45 -64.21 31.67 19.86
CA SER A 45 -65.11 31.19 20.91
C SER A 45 -65.92 32.34 21.52
N GLY A 46 -67.14 32.03 21.94
CA GLY A 46 -68.06 33.00 22.52
C GLY A 46 -67.93 33.07 24.03
N ASN A 47 -67.80 34.27 24.58
CA ASN A 47 -67.71 34.48 26.02
C ASN A 47 -69.06 34.16 26.71
N TYR A 48 -69.06 33.17 27.61
CA TYR A 48 -70.18 32.81 28.46
C TYR A 48 -69.77 32.92 29.93
N ARG A 49 -70.65 33.46 30.77
CA ARG A 49 -70.40 33.60 32.21
C ARG A 49 -71.54 32.99 32.99
N ALA A 50 -71.21 32.05 33.88
CA ALA A 50 -72.13 31.50 34.87
C ALA A 50 -71.41 31.38 36.22
N ASN A 51 -72.08 31.74 37.31
CA ASN A 51 -71.56 31.60 38.68
C ASN A 51 -70.17 32.23 38.93
N GLY A 52 -69.85 33.36 38.28
CA GLY A 52 -68.56 34.04 38.41
C GLY A 52 -67.41 33.40 37.62
N ILE A 53 -67.64 32.30 36.91
CA ILE A 53 -66.65 31.59 36.08
C ILE A 53 -66.84 32.01 34.62
N ARG A 54 -65.73 32.26 33.92
CA ARG A 54 -65.71 32.50 32.47
C ARG A 54 -65.59 31.16 31.74
N TYR A 55 -66.43 30.97 30.75
CA TYR A 55 -66.42 29.84 29.84
C TYR A 55 -66.31 30.36 28.42
N GLU A 56 -65.56 29.65 27.58
CA GLU A 56 -65.53 29.91 26.15
C GLU A 56 -66.40 28.88 25.44
N VAL A 57 -67.40 29.38 24.70
CA VAL A 57 -68.38 28.56 23.99
C VAL A 57 -67.86 28.33 22.58
N ILE A 58 -67.51 27.07 22.35
CA ILE A 58 -67.03 26.60 21.06
C ILE A 58 -68.18 25.88 20.33
N LYS A 59 -68.31 26.11 19.03
CA LYS A 59 -69.26 25.33 18.21
C LYS A 59 -68.79 23.89 18.11
N LEU A 60 -69.69 22.94 18.39
CA LEU A 60 -69.38 21.49 18.33
C LEU A 60 -68.82 21.04 16.97
N PHE A 61 -69.27 21.65 15.86
CA PHE A 61 -68.75 21.34 14.53
C PHE A 61 -67.26 21.72 14.38
N GLU A 62 -66.85 22.89 14.88
CA GLU A 62 -65.47 23.37 14.81
C GLU A 62 -64.54 22.52 15.69
N LEU A 63 -65.00 22.15 16.90
CA LEU A 63 -64.27 21.24 17.78
C LEU A 63 -64.09 19.85 17.17
N ASN A 64 -65.14 19.28 16.57
CA ASN A 64 -65.06 17.98 15.90
C ASN A 64 -64.14 18.01 14.67
N LYS A 65 -64.09 19.14 13.95
CA LYS A 65 -63.19 19.34 12.82
C LYS A 65 -61.73 19.38 13.27
N LEU A 66 -61.41 20.17 14.30
CA LEU A 66 -60.07 20.21 14.89
C LEU A 66 -59.65 18.81 15.39
N LYS A 67 -60.55 18.11 16.09
CA LYS A 67 -60.31 16.73 16.54
C LYS A 67 -59.95 15.81 15.38
N LYS A 68 -60.69 15.88 14.27
CA LYS A 68 -60.39 15.09 13.07
C LYS A 68 -59.01 15.43 12.50
N ASN A 69 -58.69 16.72 12.35
CA ASN A 69 -57.39 17.16 11.84
C ASN A 69 -56.22 16.69 12.71
N ILE A 70 -56.39 16.67 14.04
CA ILE A 70 -55.40 16.12 14.98
C ILE A 70 -55.20 14.62 14.74
N PHE A 71 -56.27 13.84 14.62
CA PHE A 71 -56.16 12.41 14.36
C PHE A 71 -55.56 12.10 12.99
N ASP A 72 -55.94 12.85 11.95
CA ASP A 72 -55.37 12.71 10.60
C ASP A 72 -53.87 13.04 10.59
N SER A 73 -53.46 14.09 11.32
CA SER A 73 -52.04 14.45 11.48
C SER A 73 -51.25 13.40 12.26
N LEU A 74 -51.84 12.84 13.32
CA LEU A 74 -51.22 11.77 14.10
C LEU A 74 -51.09 10.47 13.28
N GLU A 75 -52.11 10.13 12.49
CA GLU A 75 -52.08 8.95 11.63
C GLU A 75 -51.02 9.10 10.52
N THR A 76 -50.92 10.29 9.90
CA THR A 76 -49.87 10.57 8.92
C THR A 76 -48.48 10.54 9.53
N ALA A 77 -48.28 11.13 10.72
CA ALA A 77 -47.01 11.04 11.44
C ALA A 77 -46.63 9.59 11.80
N ASN A 78 -47.59 8.77 12.25
CA ASN A 78 -47.33 7.35 12.53
C ASN A 78 -46.98 6.56 11.26
N LYS A 79 -47.65 6.85 10.12
CA LYS A 79 -47.31 6.23 8.83
C LYS A 79 -45.90 6.61 8.37
N THR A 80 -45.52 7.88 8.47
CA THR A 80 -44.18 8.31 8.08
C THR A 80 -43.11 7.71 8.98
N ILE A 81 -43.35 7.60 10.29
CA ILE A 81 -42.45 6.89 11.22
C ILE A 81 -42.28 5.43 10.79
N ALA A 82 -43.39 4.71 10.51
CA ALA A 82 -43.33 3.31 10.09
C ALA A 82 -42.58 3.14 8.75
N ASP A 83 -42.73 4.05 7.81
CA ASP A 83 -42.02 4.00 6.52
C ASP A 83 -40.54 4.36 6.67
N LEU A 84 -40.19 5.31 7.54
CA LEU A 84 -38.80 5.62 7.89
C LEU A 84 -38.12 4.45 8.59
N GLU A 85 -38.80 3.75 9.51
CA GLU A 85 -38.27 2.55 10.16
C GLU A 85 -38.00 1.43 9.16
N LYS A 86 -38.90 1.22 8.19
CA LYS A 86 -38.66 0.26 7.10
C LYS A 86 -37.45 0.65 6.25
N ALA A 87 -37.33 1.92 5.87
CA ALA A 87 -36.20 2.41 5.10
C ALA A 87 -34.88 2.26 5.88
N ILE A 88 -34.88 2.53 7.19
CA ILE A 88 -33.72 2.33 8.07
C ILE A 88 -33.35 0.84 8.14
N ALA A 89 -34.32 -0.05 8.26
CA ALA A 89 -34.08 -1.49 8.27
C ALA A 89 -33.48 -1.98 6.95
N GLN A 90 -33.99 -1.50 5.81
CA GLN A 90 -33.44 -1.79 4.47
C GLN A 90 -32.00 -1.28 4.33
N ASN A 91 -31.75 -0.01 4.68
CA ASN A 91 -30.42 0.57 4.62
C ASN A 91 -29.43 -0.18 5.53
N ARG A 92 -29.83 -0.59 6.73
CA ARG A 92 -28.99 -1.43 7.61
C ARG A 92 -28.67 -2.78 6.97
N SER A 93 -29.64 -3.41 6.33
CA SER A 93 -29.42 -4.67 5.61
C SER A 93 -28.43 -4.49 4.45
N GLU A 94 -28.56 -3.41 3.67
CA GLU A 94 -27.64 -3.09 2.58
C GLU A 94 -26.23 -2.79 3.07
N ILE A 95 -26.10 -2.00 4.15
CA ILE A 95 -24.81 -1.70 4.78
C ILE A 95 -24.13 -3.00 5.26
N ASN A 96 -24.88 -3.89 5.89
CA ASN A 96 -24.34 -5.19 6.33
C ASN A 96 -23.89 -6.04 5.14
N ALA A 97 -24.67 -6.09 4.06
CA ALA A 97 -24.31 -6.81 2.85
C ALA A 97 -23.08 -6.21 2.14
N LEU A 98 -22.98 -4.87 2.10
CA LEU A 98 -21.83 -4.16 1.55
C LEU A 98 -20.57 -4.40 2.39
N ASN A 99 -20.68 -4.34 3.71
CA ASN A 99 -19.56 -4.64 4.61
C ASN A 99 -19.09 -6.09 4.47
N ALA A 100 -20.01 -7.05 4.39
CA ALA A 100 -19.67 -8.45 4.14
C ALA A 100 -18.93 -8.64 2.81
N LYS A 101 -19.41 -8.00 1.73
CA LYS A 101 -18.71 -8.02 0.43
C LYS A 101 -17.34 -7.35 0.48
N LEU A 102 -17.20 -6.27 1.25
CA LEU A 102 -15.93 -5.57 1.44
C LEU A 102 -14.93 -6.47 2.19
N GLU A 103 -15.37 -7.12 3.25
CA GLU A 103 -14.55 -8.07 4.02
C GLU A 103 -14.11 -9.25 3.15
N GLU A 104 -15.04 -9.85 2.39
CA GLU A 104 -14.75 -10.92 1.44
C GLU A 104 -13.76 -10.47 0.35
N THR A 105 -13.99 -9.30 -0.25
CA THR A 105 -13.09 -8.75 -1.29
C THR A 105 -11.70 -8.44 -0.73
N THR A 106 -11.63 -7.90 0.49
CA THR A 106 -10.35 -7.59 1.15
C THR A 106 -9.60 -8.89 1.48
N LYS A 107 -10.30 -9.92 1.95
CA LYS A 107 -9.74 -11.24 2.19
C LYS A 107 -9.24 -11.88 0.89
N ASN A 108 -10.05 -11.89 -0.16
CA ASN A 108 -9.67 -12.39 -1.48
C ASN A 108 -8.47 -11.63 -2.07
N LEU A 109 -8.39 -10.31 -1.90
CA LEU A 109 -7.24 -9.51 -2.33
C LEU A 109 -5.97 -9.86 -1.55
N ASN A 110 -6.07 -10.08 -0.24
CA ASN A 110 -4.94 -10.48 0.59
C ASN A 110 -4.46 -11.89 0.25
N GLU A 111 -5.37 -12.84 0.05
CA GLU A 111 -5.07 -14.20 -0.39
C GLU A 111 -4.45 -14.19 -1.80
N THR A 112 -5.04 -13.47 -2.76
CA THR A 112 -4.50 -13.34 -4.11
C THR A 112 -3.14 -12.64 -4.12
N ARG A 113 -2.92 -11.64 -3.26
CA ARG A 113 -1.60 -11.01 -3.11
C ARG A 113 -0.59 -12.00 -2.55
N ALA A 114 -0.95 -12.76 -1.52
CA ALA A 114 -0.08 -13.78 -0.94
C ALA A 114 0.29 -14.86 -1.98
N GLU A 115 -0.69 -15.35 -2.75
CA GLU A 115 -0.46 -16.31 -3.82
C GLU A 115 0.39 -15.71 -4.96
N LYS A 116 0.03 -14.53 -5.48
CA LYS A 116 0.74 -13.90 -6.59
C LYS A 116 2.12 -13.41 -6.23
N ASP A 117 2.37 -13.01 -4.99
CA ASP A 117 3.72 -12.65 -4.54
C ASP A 117 4.53 -13.86 -4.11
N SER A 118 3.99 -15.07 -4.14
CA SER A 118 4.74 -16.30 -3.96
C SER A 118 5.17 -16.91 -5.31
N MET A 119 6.36 -17.49 -5.33
CA MET A 119 6.85 -18.35 -6.41
C MET A 119 7.35 -19.65 -5.78
N SER A 120 7.11 -20.78 -6.46
CA SER A 120 7.65 -22.06 -6.00
C SER A 120 9.15 -22.11 -6.23
N PHE A 121 9.92 -22.26 -5.16
CA PHE A 121 11.36 -22.46 -5.19
C PHE A 121 11.69 -23.71 -4.38
N PHE A 122 12.22 -24.76 -5.03
CA PHE A 122 12.48 -26.07 -4.43
C PHE A 122 11.27 -26.70 -3.70
N GLY A 123 10.05 -26.49 -4.22
CA GLY A 123 8.82 -27.05 -3.64
C GLY A 123 8.23 -26.27 -2.46
N ALA A 124 8.88 -25.19 -2.02
CA ALA A 124 8.33 -24.25 -1.05
C ALA A 124 7.85 -22.97 -1.76
N MET A 125 6.75 -22.38 -1.29
CA MET A 125 6.30 -21.06 -1.73
C MET A 125 7.15 -19.97 -1.06
N VAL A 126 7.87 -19.19 -1.86
CA VAL A 126 8.78 -18.14 -1.40
C VAL A 126 8.38 -16.82 -2.03
N SER A 127 8.45 -15.71 -1.30
CA SER A 127 8.06 -14.40 -1.86
C SER A 127 8.93 -14.01 -3.06
N LYS A 128 8.39 -13.27 -4.03
CA LYS A 128 9.13 -12.76 -5.21
C LYS A 128 10.35 -11.93 -4.84
N GLY A 129 10.27 -11.16 -3.75
CA GLY A 129 11.40 -10.38 -3.24
C GLY A 129 12.52 -11.29 -2.73
N THR A 130 12.16 -12.27 -1.91
CA THR A 130 13.10 -13.27 -1.38
C THR A 130 13.69 -14.14 -2.50
N TYR A 131 12.90 -14.54 -3.50
CA TYR A 131 13.40 -15.27 -4.66
C TYR A 131 14.46 -14.47 -5.42
N LYS A 132 14.19 -13.19 -5.75
CA LYS A 132 15.16 -12.32 -6.42
C LYS A 132 16.45 -12.16 -5.61
N LEU A 133 16.33 -12.04 -4.29
CA LEU A 133 17.46 -11.95 -3.38
C LEU A 133 18.29 -13.24 -3.38
N ILE A 134 17.67 -14.40 -3.16
CA ILE A 134 18.34 -15.70 -3.16
C ILE A 134 19.02 -15.96 -4.51
N MET A 135 18.33 -15.68 -5.62
CA MET A 135 18.88 -15.90 -6.96
C MET A 135 20.06 -14.96 -7.24
N GLY A 136 20.01 -13.71 -6.76
CA GLY A 136 21.11 -12.76 -6.83
C GLY A 136 22.33 -13.19 -6.01
N ILE A 137 22.12 -13.67 -4.78
CA ILE A 137 23.20 -14.22 -3.94
C ILE A 137 23.80 -15.46 -4.60
N LEU A 138 22.99 -16.38 -5.11
CA LEU A 138 23.46 -17.58 -5.79
C LEU A 138 24.36 -17.22 -6.98
N LEU A 139 23.92 -16.28 -7.81
CA LEU A 139 24.70 -15.78 -8.94
C LEU A 139 26.01 -15.14 -8.47
N PHE A 140 25.96 -14.30 -7.43
CA PHE A 140 27.13 -13.62 -6.88
C PHE A 140 28.15 -14.61 -6.32
N VAL A 141 27.72 -15.59 -5.52
CA VAL A 141 28.59 -16.63 -4.96
C VAL A 141 29.24 -17.45 -6.08
N LEU A 142 28.48 -17.81 -7.12
CA LEU A 142 29.02 -18.58 -8.25
C LEU A 142 30.10 -17.78 -9.00
N LEU A 143 29.87 -16.48 -9.21
CA LEU A 143 30.82 -15.58 -9.87
C LEU A 143 32.09 -15.41 -9.02
N LEU A 144 31.94 -15.25 -7.71
CA LEU A 144 33.05 -15.12 -6.76
C LEU A 144 33.88 -16.42 -6.68
N SER A 145 33.21 -17.57 -6.66
CA SER A 145 33.85 -18.89 -6.72
C SER A 145 34.64 -19.10 -8.02
N LEU A 146 34.08 -18.68 -9.17
CA LEU A 146 34.76 -18.75 -10.45
C LEU A 146 36.03 -17.87 -10.47
N LEU A 147 35.93 -16.63 -9.99
CA LEU A 147 37.08 -15.72 -9.86
C LEU A 147 38.16 -16.31 -8.96
N PHE A 148 37.76 -16.86 -7.81
CA PHE A 148 38.67 -17.52 -6.88
C PHE A 148 39.38 -18.70 -7.53
N PHE A 149 38.66 -19.54 -8.27
CA PHE A 149 39.23 -20.68 -8.99
C PHE A 149 40.24 -20.23 -10.05
N ILE A 150 39.91 -19.22 -10.86
CA ILE A 150 40.82 -18.65 -11.88
C ILE A 150 42.10 -18.12 -11.22
N TYR A 151 41.96 -17.38 -10.12
CA TYR A 151 43.11 -16.85 -9.37
C TYR A 151 44.01 -17.99 -8.86
N ARG A 152 43.42 -19.01 -8.21
CA ARG A 152 44.16 -20.15 -7.66
C ARG A 152 44.84 -20.97 -8.76
N PHE A 153 44.14 -21.19 -9.88
CA PHE A 153 44.64 -21.92 -11.04
C PHE A 153 45.84 -21.20 -11.67
N ARG A 154 45.76 -19.88 -11.88
CA ARG A 154 46.90 -19.10 -12.41
C ARG A 154 48.12 -19.16 -11.51
N LYS A 155 47.94 -18.99 -10.20
CA LYS A 155 49.04 -19.11 -9.22
C LYS A 155 49.68 -20.49 -9.26
N SER A 156 48.86 -21.55 -9.33
CA SER A 156 49.37 -22.92 -9.40
C SER A 156 50.13 -23.17 -10.70
N ASN A 157 49.61 -22.71 -11.84
CA ASN A 157 50.25 -22.92 -13.12
C ASN A 157 51.60 -22.22 -13.22
N TYR A 158 51.73 -21.00 -12.67
CA TYR A 158 53.00 -20.29 -12.60
C TYR A 158 54.06 -21.04 -11.80
N LEU A 159 53.70 -21.54 -10.60
CA LEU A 159 54.60 -22.34 -9.77
C LEU A 159 55.04 -23.64 -10.47
N THR A 160 54.11 -24.32 -11.16
CA THR A 160 54.44 -25.53 -11.91
C THR A 160 55.41 -25.24 -13.06
N GLN A 161 55.22 -24.14 -13.79
CA GLN A 161 56.15 -23.75 -14.85
C GLN A 161 57.54 -23.43 -14.28
N GLN A 162 57.60 -22.69 -13.17
CA GLN A 162 58.87 -22.38 -12.49
C GLN A 162 59.59 -23.63 -11.99
N ALA A 163 58.86 -24.61 -11.46
CA ALA A 163 59.43 -25.87 -11.02
C ALA A 163 59.97 -26.69 -12.21
N LYS A 164 59.27 -26.68 -13.35
CA LYS A 164 59.73 -27.33 -14.59
C LYS A 164 60.99 -26.69 -15.15
N THR A 165 61.07 -25.35 -15.16
CA THR A 165 62.30 -24.66 -15.61
C THR A 165 63.46 -24.93 -14.67
N ALA A 166 63.25 -24.87 -13.35
CA ALA A 166 64.30 -25.17 -12.38
C ALA A 166 64.80 -26.62 -12.47
N LEU A 167 63.90 -27.58 -12.77
CA LEU A 167 64.31 -28.96 -13.04
C LEU A 167 65.15 -29.09 -14.32
N ALA A 168 64.75 -28.41 -15.39
CA ALA A 168 65.51 -28.42 -16.65
C ALA A 168 66.91 -27.82 -16.46
N ASP A 169 67.02 -26.69 -15.74
CA ASP A 169 68.30 -26.06 -15.43
C ASP A 169 69.20 -26.98 -14.59
N LEU A 170 68.62 -27.67 -13.59
CA LEU A 170 69.35 -28.61 -12.74
C LEU A 170 69.82 -29.86 -13.51
N GLU A 171 68.98 -30.40 -14.40
CA GLU A 171 69.36 -31.51 -15.28
C GLU A 171 70.50 -31.12 -16.22
N GLU A 172 70.46 -29.92 -16.78
CA GLU A 172 71.56 -29.40 -17.61
C GLU A 172 72.85 -29.25 -16.80
N GLU A 173 72.79 -28.64 -15.61
CA GLU A 173 73.95 -28.48 -14.74
C GLU A 173 74.52 -29.84 -14.31
N TYR A 174 73.65 -30.81 -14.01
CA TYR A 174 74.06 -32.17 -13.65
C TYR A 174 74.77 -32.87 -14.80
N GLU A 175 74.23 -32.80 -16.01
CA GLU A 175 74.86 -33.37 -17.20
C GLU A 175 76.19 -32.68 -17.53
N GLN A 176 76.28 -31.36 -17.37
CA GLN A 176 77.55 -30.64 -17.50
C GLN A 176 78.57 -31.08 -16.45
N HIS A 177 78.16 -31.20 -15.18
CA HIS A 177 79.02 -31.67 -14.10
C HIS A 177 79.51 -33.11 -14.36
N ARG A 178 78.61 -33.99 -14.81
CA ARG A 178 78.92 -35.37 -15.19
C ARG A 178 79.93 -35.44 -16.33
N ARG A 179 79.76 -34.63 -17.38
CA ARG A 179 80.72 -34.53 -18.49
C ARG A 179 82.10 -34.08 -18.00
N ARG A 180 82.17 -33.03 -17.19
CA ARG A 180 83.44 -32.54 -16.60
C ARG A 180 84.09 -33.57 -15.67
N ALA A 181 83.31 -34.34 -14.91
CA ALA A 181 83.82 -35.42 -14.08
C ALA A 181 84.45 -36.53 -14.94
N LEU A 182 83.76 -36.98 -15.98
CA LEU A 182 84.28 -37.98 -16.93
C LEU A 182 85.54 -37.50 -17.65
N GLU A 183 85.58 -36.24 -18.10
CA GLU A 183 86.77 -35.65 -18.72
C GLU A 183 87.97 -35.63 -17.77
N ARG A 184 87.74 -35.33 -16.47
CA ARG A 184 88.78 -35.39 -15.43
C ARG A 184 89.29 -36.81 -15.23
N GLU A 185 88.40 -37.79 -15.09
CA GLU A 185 88.79 -39.19 -14.93
C GLU A 185 89.55 -39.72 -16.15
N GLN A 186 89.09 -39.40 -17.37
CA GLN A 186 89.78 -39.77 -18.60
C GLN A 186 91.18 -39.13 -18.67
N LYS A 187 91.32 -37.86 -18.28
CA LYS A 187 92.61 -37.17 -18.27
C LYS A 187 93.56 -37.78 -17.23
N ILE A 188 93.08 -38.07 -16.02
CA ILE A 188 93.86 -38.73 -14.96
C ILE A 188 94.31 -40.13 -15.42
N SER A 189 93.41 -40.91 -16.02
CA SER A 189 93.73 -42.25 -16.55
C SER A 189 94.80 -42.20 -17.64
N ARG A 190 94.72 -41.22 -18.56
CA ARG A 190 95.77 -40.98 -19.57
C ARG A 190 97.11 -40.62 -18.93
N GLN A 191 97.11 -39.69 -17.96
CA GLN A 191 98.33 -39.30 -17.24
C GLN A 191 98.96 -40.48 -16.48
N LEU A 192 98.14 -41.31 -15.83
CA LEU A 192 98.61 -42.50 -15.12
C LEU A 192 99.22 -43.54 -16.07
N GLN A 193 98.62 -43.76 -17.24
CA GLN A 193 99.21 -44.64 -18.27
C GLN A 193 100.55 -44.09 -18.78
N ASP A 194 100.64 -42.78 -19.01
CA ASP A 194 101.88 -42.14 -19.43
C ASP A 194 102.98 -42.26 -18.37
N GLU A 195 102.65 -42.11 -17.08
CA GLU A 195 103.57 -42.32 -15.96
C GLU A 195 104.04 -43.77 -15.84
N LEU A 196 103.13 -44.76 -15.97
CA LEU A 196 103.48 -46.18 -15.96
C LEU A 196 104.38 -46.55 -17.15
N ASN A 197 104.07 -46.08 -18.35
CA ASN A 197 104.88 -46.32 -19.54
C ASN A 197 106.27 -45.68 -19.44
N LYS A 198 106.37 -44.51 -18.80
CA LYS A 198 107.65 -43.85 -18.53
C LYS A 198 108.50 -44.65 -17.54
N ASN A 199 107.92 -45.13 -16.43
CA ASN A 199 108.60 -45.96 -15.44
C ASN A 199 109.04 -47.34 -15.99
N LYS A 200 108.27 -47.94 -16.91
CA LYS A 200 108.62 -49.22 -17.55
C LYS A 200 109.78 -49.11 -18.56
N LYS A 201 110.10 -47.91 -19.04
CA LYS A 201 111.27 -47.64 -19.90
C LYS A 201 112.56 -47.35 -19.11
N SER A 202 112.46 -47.11 -17.81
CA SER A 202 113.59 -46.79 -16.92
C SER A 202 114.06 -47.98 -16.07
N ILE A 203 113.56 -49.19 -16.34
CA ILE A 203 114.02 -50.48 -15.79
C ILE A 203 114.53 -51.30 -16.98
#